data_AF-A0A431TD45-F1
#
_entry.id   AF-A0A431TD45-F1
#
_cell.length_a   1.000
_cell.length_b   1.000
_cell.length_c   1.000
_cell.angle_alpha   90.00
_cell.angle_beta   90.00
_cell.angle_gamma   90.00
#
_symmetry.space_group_name_H-M   'P 1'
#
loop_
_entity.id
_entity.type
_entity.pdbx_description
1 polymer ?
#
loop_
_entity_poly.entity_id
_entity_poly.type
_entity_poly.pdbx_seq_one_letter_code
_entity_poly.pdbx_strand_id
1 'polypeptide(L)'
;MPHRTLLLSSSLLAAAALAPLAASAAGEYHFAPTEAGVTRYPDHAKQDPSRDRVVAELATAQKQPAWNNVSRGAPWPAARTGQPATREAVEAEAIKAMRAGTIPSGER
;
A
#
# COMPACT_ATOMS: atom_id res chain seq x y z
N MET A 1 -20.16 -6.14 -48.77
CA MET A 1 -19.04 -6.29 -47.81
C MET A 1 -18.10 -5.08 -47.61
N PRO A 2 -18.23 -3.89 -48.25
CA PRO A 2 -17.30 -2.77 -48.02
C PRO A 2 -17.56 -1.98 -46.73
N HIS A 3 -18.78 -2.03 -46.20
CA HIS A 3 -19.17 -1.27 -45.00
C HIS A 3 -18.48 -1.76 -43.72
N ARG A 4 -18.18 -3.06 -43.60
CA ARG A 4 -17.45 -3.61 -42.44
C ARG A 4 -15.99 -3.17 -42.46
N THR A 5 -15.35 -3.16 -43.62
CA THR A 5 -13.97 -2.69 -43.79
C THR A 5 -13.82 -1.19 -43.55
N LEU A 6 -14.81 -0.38 -43.96
CA LEU A 6 -14.86 1.07 -43.68
C LEU A 6 -15.11 1.40 -42.19
N LEU A 7 -15.92 0.62 -41.49
CA LEU A 7 -16.17 0.78 -40.05
C LEU A 7 -14.95 0.39 -39.18
N LEU A 8 -14.20 -0.64 -39.60
CA LEU A 8 -12.95 -1.06 -38.93
C LEU A 8 -11.80 -0.06 -39.15
N SER A 9 -11.74 0.61 -40.31
CA SER A 9 -10.69 1.60 -40.60
C SER A 9 -10.96 2.96 -39.95
N SER A 10 -12.22 3.36 -39.81
CA SER A 10 -12.59 4.61 -39.12
C SER A 10 -12.43 4.53 -37.59
N SER A 11 -12.64 3.36 -36.98
CA SER A 11 -12.39 3.13 -35.55
C SER A 11 -10.89 3.13 -35.19
N LEU A 12 -10.03 2.58 -36.05
CA LEU A 12 -8.57 2.65 -35.88
C LEU A 12 -8.06 4.11 -35.95
N LEU A 13 -8.59 4.92 -36.86
CA LEU A 13 -8.19 6.32 -37.02
C LEU A 13 -8.56 7.16 -35.79
N ALA A 14 -9.75 6.93 -35.23
CA ALA A 14 -10.22 7.61 -34.03
C ALA A 14 -9.38 7.24 -32.79
N ALA A 15 -9.00 5.97 -32.64
CA ALA A 15 -8.11 5.52 -31.56
C ALA A 15 -6.70 6.14 -31.68
N ALA A 16 -6.16 6.25 -32.90
CA ALA A 16 -4.86 6.88 -33.14
C ALA A 16 -4.88 8.40 -32.82
N ALA A 17 -5.98 9.09 -33.11
CA ALA A 17 -6.12 10.52 -32.83
C ALA A 17 -6.19 10.86 -31.33
N LEU A 18 -6.63 9.91 -30.49
CA LEU A 18 -6.74 10.08 -29.04
C LEU A 18 -5.49 9.65 -28.27
N ALA A 19 -4.56 8.93 -28.91
CA ALA A 19 -3.33 8.47 -28.28
C ALA A 19 -2.48 9.60 -27.65
N PRO A 20 -2.31 10.77 -28.30
CA PRO A 20 -1.58 11.90 -27.69
C PRO A 20 -2.23 12.45 -26.43
N LEU A 21 -3.58 12.41 -26.35
CA LEU A 21 -4.31 12.92 -25.19
C LEU A 21 -4.14 11.98 -23.98
N ALA A 22 -4.12 10.67 -24.22
CA ALA A 22 -3.82 9.68 -23.19
C ALA A 22 -2.36 9.76 -22.72
N ALA A 23 -1.41 10.02 -23.62
CA ALA A 23 0.01 10.20 -23.29
C ALA A 23 0.25 11.46 -22.44
N SER A 24 -0.41 12.59 -22.77
CA SER A 24 -0.33 13.82 -21.98
C SER A 24 -0.90 13.67 -20.56
N ALA A 25 -1.92 12.83 -20.36
CA ALA A 25 -2.49 12.57 -19.03
C ALA A 25 -1.57 11.72 -18.13
N ALA A 26 -0.60 11.01 -18.72
CA ALA A 26 0.34 10.16 -18.01
C ALA A 26 1.65 10.89 -17.63
N GLY A 27 1.84 12.14 -18.06
CA GLY A 27 3.07 12.92 -17.90
C GLY A 27 3.01 14.05 -16.89
N GLU A 28 4.16 14.69 -16.65
CA GLU A 28 4.27 15.91 -15.84
C GLU A 28 3.54 17.08 -16.54
N TYR A 29 2.73 17.84 -15.81
CA TYR A 29 1.87 18.91 -16.36
C TYR A 29 2.68 20.06 -16.98
N HIS A 30 3.88 20.36 -16.47
CA HIS A 30 4.77 21.42 -16.96
C HIS A 30 6.25 21.08 -16.74
N PHE A 31 6.83 20.23 -17.58
CA PHE A 31 8.29 20.02 -17.57
C PHE A 31 8.95 20.75 -18.75
N ALA A 32 9.85 21.68 -18.45
CA ALA A 32 10.77 22.27 -19.41
C ALA A 32 12.22 22.03 -18.94
N PRO A 33 13.08 21.34 -19.71
CA PRO A 33 14.47 21.06 -19.33
C PRO A 33 15.33 22.30 -19.03
N THR A 34 14.85 23.49 -19.42
CA THR A 34 15.56 24.77 -19.36
C THR A 34 15.03 25.69 -18.26
N GLU A 35 14.12 25.23 -17.41
CA GLU A 35 13.56 26.05 -16.34
C GLU A 35 14.60 26.24 -15.21
N ALA A 36 15.01 27.48 -14.98
CA ALA A 36 16.01 27.81 -13.98
C ALA A 36 15.48 27.49 -12.56
N GLY A 37 16.26 26.74 -11.79
CA GLY A 37 15.92 26.39 -10.40
C GLY A 37 15.08 25.13 -10.20
N VAL A 38 14.72 24.40 -11.27
CA VAL A 38 13.98 23.14 -11.17
C VAL A 38 14.95 21.96 -11.17
N THR A 39 14.90 21.14 -10.11
CA THR A 39 15.55 19.81 -10.10
C THR A 39 14.53 18.75 -10.43
N ARG A 40 14.76 17.97 -11.49
CA ARG A 40 13.87 16.88 -11.88
C ARG A 40 14.21 15.60 -11.11
N TYR A 41 13.18 14.99 -10.53
CA TYR A 41 13.26 13.67 -9.90
C TYR A 41 12.37 12.69 -10.66
N PRO A 42 12.86 12.10 -11.78
CA PRO A 42 12.04 11.22 -12.62
C PRO A 42 11.52 10.00 -11.87
N ASP A 43 12.19 9.60 -10.78
CA ASP A 43 11.73 8.54 -9.90
C ASP A 43 10.40 8.86 -9.20
N HIS A 44 10.08 10.14 -8.95
CA HIS A 44 8.80 10.53 -8.34
C HIS A 44 7.61 10.40 -9.30
N ALA A 45 7.88 10.40 -10.61
CA ALA A 45 6.86 10.20 -11.65
C ALA A 45 6.61 8.72 -11.94
N LYS A 46 7.44 7.81 -11.42
CA LYS A 46 7.25 6.37 -11.59
C LYS A 46 6.04 5.91 -10.77
N GLN A 47 5.09 5.26 -11.44
CA GLN A 47 3.99 4.56 -10.79
C GLN A 47 4.41 3.11 -10.50
N ASP A 48 5.45 2.95 -9.68
CA ASP A 48 5.91 1.65 -9.19
C ASP A 48 6.06 1.73 -7.65
N PRO A 49 5.15 1.09 -6.88
CA PRO A 49 4.04 0.24 -7.32
C PRO A 49 2.93 1.01 -8.07
N SER A 50 2.18 0.30 -8.92
CA SER A 50 1.03 0.87 -9.63
C SER A 50 -0.05 1.37 -8.65
N ARG A 51 -0.86 2.35 -9.09
CA ARG A 51 -1.94 2.90 -8.25
C ARG A 51 -2.92 1.83 -7.76
N ASP A 52 -3.29 0.89 -8.63
CA ASP A 52 -4.21 -0.19 -8.27
C ASP A 52 -3.62 -1.10 -7.19
N ARG A 53 -2.31 -1.37 -7.27
CA ARG A 53 -1.60 -2.12 -6.25
C ARG A 53 -1.58 -1.38 -4.91
N VAL A 54 -1.29 -0.08 -4.90
CA VAL A 54 -1.33 0.74 -3.69
C VAL A 54 -2.72 0.71 -3.05
N VAL A 55 -3.78 0.83 -3.85
CA VAL A 55 -5.17 0.77 -3.36
C VAL A 55 -5.50 -0.60 -2.76
N ALA A 56 -5.06 -1.69 -3.40
CA ALA A 56 -5.28 -3.04 -2.88
C ALA A 56 -4.52 -3.31 -1.56
N GLU A 57 -3.27 -2.84 -1.46
CA GLU A 57 -2.45 -2.93 -0.25
C GLU A 57 -3.08 -2.10 0.88
N LEU A 58 -3.55 -0.88 0.59
CA LEU A 58 -4.26 -0.04 1.56
C LEU A 58 -5.55 -0.71 2.07
N ALA A 59 -6.37 -1.27 1.17
CA ALA A 59 -7.60 -1.96 1.54
C ALA A 59 -7.33 -3.19 2.44
N THR A 60 -6.16 -3.82 2.28
CA THR A 60 -5.71 -4.92 3.15
C THR A 60 -5.26 -4.38 4.51
N ALA A 61 -4.47 -3.30 4.53
CA ALA A 61 -4.00 -2.66 5.75
C ALA A 61 -5.15 -2.16 6.64
N GLN A 62 -6.20 -1.59 6.04
CA GLN A 62 -7.38 -1.08 6.76
C GLN A 62 -8.17 -2.16 7.52
N LYS A 63 -8.04 -3.43 7.13
CA LYS A 63 -8.71 -4.56 7.81
C LYS A 63 -7.95 -5.03 9.06
N GLN A 64 -6.71 -4.57 9.26
CA GLN A 64 -5.92 -4.96 10.42
C GLN A 64 -6.48 -4.31 11.70
N PRO A 65 -6.63 -5.04 12.81
CA PRO A 65 -7.11 -4.47 14.08
C PRO A 65 -6.28 -3.28 14.59
N ALA A 66 -4.99 -3.22 14.23
CA ALA A 66 -4.08 -2.15 14.60
C ALA A 66 -4.21 -0.87 13.74
N TRP A 67 -5.01 -0.89 12.67
CA TRP A 67 -5.09 0.19 11.67
C TRP A 67 -5.34 1.57 12.30
N ASN A 68 -6.22 1.65 13.29
CA ASN A 68 -6.58 2.90 13.93
C ASN A 68 -5.37 3.62 14.53
N ASN A 69 -4.41 2.89 15.10
CA ASN A 69 -3.19 3.47 15.67
C ASN A 69 -2.14 3.70 14.59
N VAL A 70 -1.95 2.73 13.69
CA VAL A 70 -0.89 2.80 12.67
C VAL A 70 -1.14 3.90 11.65
N SER A 71 -2.40 4.13 11.26
CA SER A 71 -2.77 5.24 10.37
C SER A 71 -2.49 6.63 10.95
N ARG A 72 -2.15 6.71 12.25
CA ARG A 72 -1.77 7.95 12.95
C ARG A 72 -0.29 7.97 13.37
N GLY A 73 0.53 7.12 12.77
CA GLY A 73 1.99 7.13 12.95
C GLY A 73 2.52 6.17 14.01
N ALA A 74 1.68 5.34 14.62
CA ALA A 74 2.18 4.24 15.45
C ALA A 74 2.89 3.18 14.58
N PRO A 75 3.92 2.50 15.10
CA PRO A 75 4.55 1.39 14.37
C PRO A 75 3.57 0.23 14.17
N TRP A 76 3.74 -0.52 13.08
CA TRP A 76 3.02 -1.78 12.89
C TRP A 76 3.39 -2.76 14.01
N PRO A 77 2.41 -3.49 14.58
CA PRO A 77 2.72 -4.54 15.55
C PRO A 77 3.61 -5.61 14.91
N ALA A 78 4.55 -6.13 15.69
CA ALA A 78 5.37 -7.26 15.25
C ALA A 78 4.47 -8.43 14.85
N ALA A 79 4.74 -9.03 13.70
CA ALA A 79 4.07 -10.25 13.29
C ALA A 79 4.27 -11.31 14.38
N ARG A 80 3.17 -11.90 14.88
CA ARG A 80 3.26 -13.01 15.82
C ARG A 80 3.93 -14.18 15.10
N THR A 81 5.14 -14.52 15.54
CA THR A 81 5.84 -15.72 15.10
C THR A 81 5.59 -16.80 16.15
N GLY A 82 4.95 -17.89 15.74
CA GLY A 82 4.63 -19.02 16.62
C GLY A 82 3.19 -19.07 17.13
N GLN A 83 2.87 -20.18 17.77
CA GLN A 83 1.55 -20.43 18.34
C GLN A 83 1.36 -19.57 19.59
N PRO A 84 0.24 -18.82 19.72
CA PRO A 84 -0.03 -18.06 20.93
C PRO A 84 -0.11 -19.02 22.12
N ALA A 85 0.48 -18.61 23.26
CA ALA A 85 0.32 -19.36 24.50
C ALA A 85 -1.17 -19.47 24.85
N THR A 86 -1.58 -20.64 25.32
CA THR A 86 -2.93 -20.81 25.86
C THR A 86 -3.04 -20.07 27.18
N ARG A 87 -4.27 -19.78 27.61
CA ARG A 87 -4.50 -19.11 28.89
C ARG A 87 -3.88 -19.90 30.04
N GLU A 88 -4.03 -21.22 30.02
CA GLU A 88 -3.54 -22.14 31.05
C GLU A 88 -2.01 -22.13 31.10
N ALA A 89 -1.34 -22.06 29.94
CA ALA A 89 0.11 -21.96 29.87
C ALA A 89 0.62 -20.65 30.49
N VAL A 90 -0.06 -19.53 30.20
CA VAL A 90 0.27 -18.22 30.78
C VAL A 90 0.03 -18.20 32.28
N GLU A 91 -1.07 -18.77 32.76
CA GLU A 91 -1.37 -18.87 34.19
C GLU A 91 -0.34 -19.73 34.94
N ALA A 92 0.04 -20.87 34.36
CA ALA A 92 1.09 -21.72 34.93
C ALA A 92 2.45 -21.01 34.99
N GLU A 93 2.80 -20.24 33.96
CA GLU A 93 4.02 -19.43 33.93
C GLU A 93 3.98 -18.31 34.98
N ALA A 94 2.85 -17.61 35.11
CA ALA A 94 2.67 -16.57 36.13
C ALA A 94 2.80 -17.16 37.55
N ILE A 95 2.17 -18.31 37.83
CA ILE A 95 2.31 -19.00 39.12
C ILE A 95 3.75 -19.40 39.39
N LYS A 96 4.46 -19.93 38.39
CA LYS A 96 5.87 -20.28 38.50
C LYS A 96 6.72 -19.05 38.83
N ALA A 97 6.48 -17.92 38.16
CA ALA A 97 7.18 -16.66 38.39
C ALA A 97 6.90 -16.08 39.79
N MET A 98 5.66 -16.14 40.26
CA MET A 98 5.29 -15.74 41.63
C MET A 98 6.04 -16.58 42.68
N ARG A 99 6.10 -17.90 42.50
CA ARG A 99 6.85 -18.81 43.40
C ARG A 99 8.35 -18.56 43.36
N ALA A 100 8.89 -18.16 42.21
CA ALA A 100 10.29 -17.80 42.03
C ALA A 100 10.62 -16.38 42.54
N GLY A 101 9.61 -15.60 42.95
CA GLY A 101 9.78 -14.23 43.43
C GLY A 101 10.14 -13.21 42.34
N THR A 102 9.98 -13.55 41.06
CA THR A 102 10.31 -12.64 39.95
C THR A 102 9.19 -11.66 39.64
N ILE A 103 7.96 -11.98 40.05
CA ILE A 103 6.81 -11.07 40.00
C ILE A 103 6.05 -11.11 41.34
N PRO A 104 5.44 -9.99 41.79
CA PRO A 104 4.65 -9.96 43.02
C PRO A 104 3.44 -10.89 42.91
N SER A 105 3.12 -11.64 43.97
CA SER A 105 1.97 -12.56 43.97
C SER A 105 0.62 -11.89 44.27
N GLY A 106 0.58 -10.55 44.34
CA GLY A 106 -0.67 -9.81 44.51
C GLY A 106 -1.25 -9.81 45.93
N GLU A 107 -0.46 -10.05 46.97
CA GLU A 107 -0.81 -9.63 48.33
C GLU A 107 0.09 -8.46 48.75
N ARG A 108 -0.52 -7.28 48.86
CA ARG A 108 -0.09 -6.18 49.72
C ARG A 108 -1.30 -5.68 50.48
#